data_AF-A0A6N7HSZ2-F1
#
_entry.id   AF-A0A6N7HSZ2-F1
#
_cell.length_a   1.000
_cell.length_b   1.000
_cell.length_c   1.000
_cell.angle_alpha   90.00
_cell.angle_beta   90.00
_cell.angle_gamma   90.00
#
_symmetry.space_group_name_H-M   'P 1'
#
loop_
_entity.id
_entity.type
_entity.pdbx_description
1 polymer ?
#
loop_
_entity_poly.entity_id
_entity_poly.type
_entity_poly.pdbx_seq_one_letter_code
_entity_poly.pdbx_strand_id
1 'polypeptide(L)'
;MAEIGSDAVATDRGGLDPATLEDLLKDELARGDATLGRTETKTSILLAVFSPILTVGLAVLPQASTPLTARLVSWAALALLALALLVLLWNVRPRLRGSGFATYESMTDAELVQHFTRIAADPHRWHRERLLVVAQLGAKKFKMLRAATTLIVSALFLAIAAAIAAATSI
;
A
#
# COMPACT_ATOMS: atom_id res chain seq x y z
N MET A 1 28.65 -2.02 56.19
CA MET A 1 29.61 -2.10 55.07
C MET A 1 28.97 -2.95 54.00
N ALA A 2 28.50 -2.31 52.92
CA ALA A 2 27.78 -2.96 51.84
C ALA A 2 28.78 -3.47 50.80
N GLU A 3 28.75 -4.78 50.52
CA GLU A 3 29.34 -5.34 49.30
C GLU A 3 28.46 -4.94 48.12
N ILE A 4 29.03 -4.09 47.26
CA ILE A 4 28.44 -3.72 45.98
C ILE A 4 28.70 -4.91 45.06
N GLY A 5 27.69 -5.76 44.90
CA GLY A 5 27.58 -6.70 43.79
C GLY A 5 27.62 -5.91 42.49
N SER A 6 28.78 -5.90 41.86
CA SER A 6 29.02 -5.40 40.52
C SER A 6 28.32 -6.32 39.53
N ASP A 7 27.01 -6.11 39.36
CA ASP A 7 26.25 -6.64 38.23
C ASP A 7 26.79 -5.99 36.96
N ALA A 8 27.80 -6.67 36.39
CA ALA A 8 28.21 -6.49 35.04
C ALA A 8 27.00 -6.79 34.14
N VAL A 9 26.23 -5.76 33.85
CA VAL A 9 25.42 -5.67 32.63
C VAL A 9 26.41 -5.59 31.49
N ALA A 10 27.01 -6.74 31.18
CA ALA A 10 27.64 -7.00 29.92
C ALA A 10 26.53 -6.78 28.89
N THR A 11 26.54 -5.59 28.31
CA THR A 11 25.81 -5.33 27.10
C THR A 11 26.45 -6.27 26.09
N ASP A 12 25.82 -7.42 25.88
CA ASP A 12 26.10 -8.35 24.80
C ASP A 12 25.85 -7.58 23.49
N ARG A 13 26.83 -6.75 23.13
CA ARG A 13 27.04 -6.26 21.78
C ARG A 13 27.79 -7.34 20.99
N GLY A 14 27.43 -8.62 21.20
CA GLY A 14 27.73 -9.68 20.27
C GLY A 14 27.13 -9.26 18.94
N GLY A 15 27.99 -8.87 18.00
CA GLY A 15 27.55 -8.69 16.63
C GLY A 15 26.83 -9.97 16.23
N LEU A 16 25.58 -9.84 15.79
CA LEU A 16 24.80 -10.96 15.26
C LEU A 16 25.70 -11.77 14.33
N ASP A 17 25.77 -13.08 14.55
CA ASP A 17 26.43 -14.00 13.63
C ASP A 17 25.91 -13.70 12.20
N PRO A 18 26.81 -13.49 11.22
CA PRO A 18 26.43 -13.25 9.83
C PRO A 18 25.32 -14.17 9.32
N ALA A 19 25.34 -15.45 9.68
CA ALA A 19 24.29 -16.39 9.28
C ALA A 19 22.92 -16.04 9.89
N THR A 20 22.88 -15.69 11.18
CA THR A 20 21.65 -15.27 11.87
C THR A 20 21.11 -13.95 11.32
N LEU A 21 22.00 -12.99 11.00
CA LEU A 21 21.60 -11.72 10.39
C LEU A 21 20.98 -11.93 9.01
N GLU A 22 21.53 -12.83 8.20
CA GLU A 22 20.99 -13.17 6.88
C GLU A 22 19.58 -13.74 6.97
N ASP A 23 19.36 -14.69 7.89
CA ASP A 23 18.05 -15.31 8.09
C ASP A 23 17.00 -14.28 8.54
N LEU A 24 17.37 -13.39 9.46
CA LEU A 24 16.49 -12.28 9.88
C LEU A 24 16.14 -11.35 8.71
N LEU A 25 17.12 -11.01 7.86
CA LEU A 25 16.87 -10.15 6.70
C LEU A 25 15.96 -10.83 5.66
N LYS A 26 16.14 -12.12 5.42
CA LYS A 26 15.25 -12.91 4.54
C LYS A 26 13.83 -12.98 5.09
N ASP A 27 13.68 -13.23 6.37
CA ASP A 27 12.38 -13.27 7.05
C ASP A 27 11.65 -11.93 6.94
N GLU A 28 12.34 -10.82 7.19
CA GLU A 28 11.74 -9.48 7.07
C GLU A 28 11.37 -9.13 5.63
N LEU A 29 12.18 -9.52 4.65
CA LEU A 29 11.82 -9.38 3.24
C LEU A 29 10.57 -10.20 2.88
N ALA A 30 10.50 -11.46 3.30
CA ALA A 30 9.35 -12.31 3.04
C ALA A 30 8.07 -11.75 3.68
N ARG A 31 8.15 -11.22 4.91
CA ARG A 31 7.04 -10.52 5.57
C ARG A 31 6.62 -9.25 4.83
N GLY A 32 7.58 -8.49 4.31
CA GLY A 32 7.35 -7.30 3.49
C GLY A 32 6.59 -7.63 2.21
N ASP A 33 7.07 -8.62 1.46
CA ASP A 33 6.46 -9.09 0.21
C ASP A 33 5.04 -9.64 0.44
N ALA A 34 4.83 -10.44 1.50
CA ALA A 34 3.50 -10.92 1.88
C ALA A 34 2.54 -9.77 2.26
N THR A 35 3.04 -8.75 2.97
CA THR A 35 2.24 -7.58 3.37
C THR A 35 1.87 -6.72 2.15
N LEU A 36 2.79 -6.57 1.21
CA LEU A 36 2.54 -5.91 -0.07
C LEU A 36 1.48 -6.65 -0.89
N GLY A 37 1.62 -7.96 -1.06
CA GLY A 37 0.65 -8.79 -1.78
C GLY A 37 -0.76 -8.69 -1.17
N ARG A 38 -0.87 -8.77 0.16
CA ARG A 38 -2.16 -8.61 0.85
C ARG A 38 -2.76 -7.20 0.67
N THR A 39 -1.93 -6.17 0.57
CA THR A 39 -2.36 -4.79 0.31
C THR A 39 -2.90 -4.63 -1.11
N GLU A 40 -2.27 -5.28 -2.09
CA GLU A 40 -2.73 -5.32 -3.48
C GLU A 40 -4.06 -6.04 -3.60
N THR A 41 -4.24 -7.20 -2.94
CA THR A 41 -5.52 -7.92 -2.91
C THR A 41 -6.65 -7.05 -2.35
N LYS A 42 -6.41 -6.36 -1.22
CA LYS A 42 -7.41 -5.42 -0.65
C LYS A 42 -7.78 -4.31 -1.62
N THR A 43 -6.79 -3.78 -2.34
CA THR A 43 -7.00 -2.71 -3.32
C THR A 43 -7.85 -3.19 -4.49
N SER A 44 -7.57 -4.38 -5.03
CA SER A 44 -8.38 -5.00 -6.09
C SER A 44 -9.82 -5.30 -5.65
N ILE A 45 -10.01 -5.78 -4.41
CA ILE A 45 -11.35 -6.00 -3.85
C ILE A 45 -12.13 -4.69 -3.75
N LEU A 46 -11.51 -3.62 -3.21
CA LEU A 46 -12.17 -2.31 -3.12
C LEU A 46 -12.55 -1.78 -4.52
N LEU A 47 -11.66 -1.90 -5.51
CA LEU A 47 -11.97 -1.53 -6.89
C LEU A 47 -13.16 -2.34 -7.43
N ALA A 48 -13.15 -3.66 -7.26
CA ALA A 48 -14.21 -4.54 -7.75
C ALA A 48 -15.58 -4.23 -7.11
N VAL A 49 -15.61 -3.90 -5.82
CA VAL A 49 -16.85 -3.62 -5.08
C VAL A 49 -17.41 -2.23 -5.42
N PHE A 50 -16.55 -1.21 -5.48
CA PHE A 50 -17.01 0.18 -5.61
C PHE A 50 -17.16 0.66 -7.06
N SER A 51 -16.50 0.03 -8.04
CA SER A 51 -16.64 0.42 -9.45
C SER A 51 -18.08 0.26 -9.97
N PRO A 52 -18.80 -0.86 -9.71
CA PRO A 52 -20.19 -0.99 -10.11
C PRO A 52 -21.10 0.05 -9.46
N ILE A 53 -20.86 0.38 -8.19
CA ILE A 53 -21.64 1.39 -7.44
C ILE A 53 -21.51 2.76 -8.11
N LEU A 54 -20.29 3.15 -8.51
CA LEU A 54 -20.07 4.38 -9.24
C LEU A 54 -20.79 4.37 -10.60
N THR A 55 -20.66 3.28 -11.36
CA THR A 55 -21.30 3.14 -12.68
C THR A 55 -22.82 3.25 -12.60
N VAL A 56 -23.44 2.52 -11.67
CA VAL A 56 -24.90 2.56 -11.46
C VAL A 56 -25.33 3.94 -10.97
N GLY A 57 -24.59 4.53 -10.02
CA GLY A 57 -24.86 5.89 -9.53
C GLY A 57 -24.86 6.93 -10.64
N LEU A 58 -23.87 6.89 -11.54
CA LEU A 58 -23.78 7.79 -12.70
C LEU A 58 -24.91 7.58 -13.71
N ALA A 59 -25.40 6.35 -13.88
CA ALA A 59 -26.50 6.04 -14.80
C ALA A 59 -27.88 6.47 -14.25
N VAL A 60 -28.10 6.29 -12.95
CA VAL A 60 -29.41 6.48 -12.30
C VAL A 60 -29.61 7.93 -11.84
N LEU A 61 -28.58 8.58 -11.28
CA LEU A 61 -28.71 9.90 -10.66
C LEU A 61 -29.26 11.00 -11.61
N PRO A 62 -28.92 11.03 -12.92
CA PRO A 62 -29.49 12.01 -13.84
C PRO A 62 -30.99 11.85 -14.09
N GLN A 63 -31.52 10.64 -13.92
CA GLN A 63 -32.92 10.27 -14.19
C GLN A 63 -33.81 10.42 -12.95
N ALA A 64 -33.21 10.50 -11.76
CA ALA A 64 -33.95 10.60 -10.51
C ALA A 64 -34.53 12.01 -10.32
N SER A 65 -35.85 12.09 -10.13
CA SER A 65 -36.54 13.31 -9.70
C SER A 65 -36.27 13.54 -8.21
N THR A 66 -35.13 14.17 -7.91
CA THR A 66 -34.69 14.48 -6.54
C THR A 66 -34.62 15.99 -6.34
N PRO A 67 -34.85 16.48 -5.10
CA PRO A 67 -34.68 17.89 -4.77
C PRO A 67 -33.23 18.31 -5.04
N LEU A 68 -33.03 19.57 -5.46
CA LEU A 68 -31.72 20.08 -5.89
C LEU A 68 -30.62 19.83 -4.85
N THR A 69 -30.93 20.00 -3.57
CA THR A 69 -29.99 19.77 -2.46
C THR A 69 -29.53 18.31 -2.40
N ALA A 70 -30.45 17.33 -2.46
CA ALA A 70 -30.08 15.92 -2.44
C ALA A 70 -29.28 15.53 -3.69
N ARG A 71 -29.60 16.14 -4.85
CA ARG A 71 -28.86 15.92 -6.09
C ARG A 71 -27.42 16.41 -6.02
N LEU A 72 -27.19 17.61 -5.48
CA LEU A 72 -25.84 18.16 -5.30
C LEU A 72 -24.99 17.31 -4.34
N VAL A 73 -25.57 16.88 -3.22
CA VAL A 73 -24.86 16.01 -2.25
C VAL A 73 -24.55 14.64 -2.86
N SER A 74 -25.46 14.09 -3.66
CA SER A 74 -25.25 12.82 -4.37
C SER A 74 -24.10 12.91 -5.39
N TRP A 75 -24.02 14.01 -6.15
CA TRP A 75 -22.90 14.25 -7.07
C TRP A 75 -21.57 14.40 -6.33
N ALA A 76 -21.55 15.10 -5.19
CA ALA A 76 -20.35 15.22 -4.37
C ALA A 76 -19.91 13.85 -3.82
N ALA A 77 -20.85 12.98 -3.43
CA ALA A 77 -20.57 11.60 -3.01
C ALA A 77 -19.92 10.80 -4.15
N LEU A 78 -20.49 10.84 -5.36
CA LEU A 78 -19.96 10.14 -6.53
C LEU A 78 -18.59 10.67 -6.96
N ALA A 79 -18.35 11.98 -6.87
CA ALA A 79 -17.06 12.58 -7.17
C ALA A 79 -15.97 12.12 -6.19
N LEU A 80 -16.26 12.07 -4.88
CA LEU A 80 -15.36 11.52 -3.87
C LEU A 80 -15.07 10.04 -4.12
N LEU A 81 -16.10 9.26 -4.46
CA LEU A 81 -15.96 7.84 -4.77
C LEU A 81 -15.07 7.64 -6.01
N ALA A 82 -15.30 8.40 -7.07
CA ALA A 82 -14.47 8.38 -8.28
C ALA A 82 -13.01 8.73 -7.97
N LEU A 83 -12.77 9.78 -7.17
CA LEU A 83 -11.42 10.15 -6.74
C LEU A 83 -10.75 9.02 -5.94
N ALA A 84 -11.49 8.37 -5.04
CA ALA A 84 -10.98 7.23 -4.29
C ALA A 84 -10.57 6.07 -5.21
N LEU A 85 -11.41 5.73 -6.19
CA LEU A 85 -11.11 4.67 -7.16
C LEU A 85 -9.91 5.03 -8.03
N LEU A 86 -9.74 6.29 -8.43
CA LEU A 86 -8.53 6.73 -9.13
C LEU A 86 -7.28 6.57 -8.27
N VAL A 87 -7.34 6.87 -6.97
CA VAL A 87 -6.22 6.63 -6.05
C VAL A 87 -5.92 5.14 -5.91
N LEU A 88 -6.93 4.28 -5.82
CA LEU A 88 -6.76 2.82 -5.80
C LEU A 88 -6.17 2.30 -7.12
N LEU A 89 -6.65 2.80 -8.26
CA LEU A 89 -6.14 2.43 -9.58
C LEU A 89 -4.68 2.85 -9.75
N TRP A 90 -4.32 4.02 -9.23
CA TRP A 90 -2.94 4.47 -9.19
C TRP A 90 -2.05 3.62 -8.27
N ASN A 91 -2.62 3.02 -7.23
CA ASN A 91 -1.91 2.11 -6.33
C ASN A 91 -1.55 0.78 -7.00
N VAL A 92 -2.48 0.21 -7.79
CA VAL A 92 -2.27 -1.04 -8.55
C VAL A 92 -1.46 -0.86 -9.83
N ARG A 93 -1.26 0.39 -10.29
CA ARG A 93 -0.47 0.66 -11.50
C ARG A 93 0.94 0.07 -11.32
N PRO A 94 1.37 -0.88 -12.18
CA PRO A 94 2.68 -1.51 -12.06
C PRO A 94 3.77 -0.46 -12.24
N ARG A 95 4.49 -0.16 -11.15
CA ARG A 95 5.66 0.72 -11.19
C ARG A 95 6.86 -0.13 -11.57
N LEU A 96 7.07 -0.28 -12.87
CA LEU A 96 8.28 -0.93 -13.41
C LEU A 96 9.53 -0.06 -13.23
N ARG A 97 9.36 1.26 -13.01
CA ARG A 97 10.47 2.16 -12.68
C ARG A 97 11.02 1.83 -11.28
N GLY A 98 12.13 1.11 -11.25
CA GLY A 98 12.82 0.67 -10.03
C GLY A 98 12.51 -0.77 -9.61
N SER A 99 11.75 -1.54 -10.40
CA SER A 99 11.76 -3.00 -10.24
C SER A 99 13.07 -3.55 -10.83
N GLY A 100 13.61 -4.60 -10.21
CA GLY A 100 14.79 -5.29 -10.74
C GLY A 100 14.61 -5.67 -12.21
N PHE A 101 13.37 -5.96 -12.64
CA PHE A 101 13.02 -6.31 -14.03
C PHE A 101 13.47 -5.28 -15.08
N ALA A 102 13.21 -3.98 -14.89
CA ALA A 102 13.67 -2.97 -15.86
C ALA A 102 15.20 -2.81 -15.86
N THR A 103 15.84 -3.15 -14.73
CA THR A 103 17.30 -3.14 -14.62
C THR A 103 17.89 -4.35 -15.35
N TYR A 104 17.30 -5.54 -15.17
CA TYR A 104 17.71 -6.78 -15.82
C TYR A 104 17.42 -6.79 -17.33
N GLU A 105 16.36 -6.14 -17.78
CA GLU A 105 16.02 -6.00 -19.20
C GLU A 105 17.15 -5.34 -20.00
N SER A 106 17.83 -4.36 -19.40
CA SER A 106 18.94 -3.64 -20.04
C SER A 106 20.29 -4.33 -19.92
N MET A 107 20.39 -5.43 -19.17
CA MET A 107 21.65 -6.12 -18.90
C MET A 107 21.91 -7.23 -19.92
N THR A 108 23.15 -7.32 -20.38
CA THR A 108 23.67 -8.49 -21.08
C THR A 108 23.86 -9.67 -20.11
N ASP A 109 23.95 -10.89 -20.64
CA ASP A 109 24.16 -12.11 -19.83
C ASP A 109 25.42 -12.02 -18.95
N ALA A 110 26.52 -11.47 -19.51
CA ALA A 110 27.76 -11.26 -18.76
C ALA A 110 27.61 -10.27 -17.60
N GLU A 111 26.85 -9.18 -17.81
CA GLU A 111 26.55 -8.20 -16.76
C GLU A 111 25.64 -8.80 -15.68
N LEU A 112 24.70 -9.66 -16.07
CA LEU A 112 23.82 -10.36 -15.13
C LEU A 112 24.62 -11.31 -14.24
N VAL A 113 25.51 -12.13 -14.82
CA VAL A 113 26.42 -13.02 -14.07
C VAL A 113 27.31 -12.21 -13.13
N GLN A 114 27.87 -11.09 -13.58
CA GLN A 114 28.70 -10.23 -12.74
C GLN A 114 27.89 -9.59 -11.60
N HIS A 115 26.65 -9.21 -11.86
CA HIS A 115 25.73 -8.66 -10.87
C HIS A 115 25.43 -9.68 -9.76
N PHE A 116 25.07 -10.91 -10.12
CA PHE A 116 24.84 -11.98 -9.14
C PHE A 116 26.11 -12.40 -8.41
N THR A 117 27.27 -12.38 -9.07
CA THR A 117 28.55 -12.65 -8.42
C THR A 117 28.87 -11.59 -7.34
N ARG A 118 28.55 -10.32 -7.62
CA ARG A 118 28.68 -9.23 -6.63
C ARG A 118 27.70 -9.39 -5.46
N ILE A 119 26.47 -9.83 -5.73
CA ILE A 119 25.49 -10.16 -4.68
C ILE A 119 26.00 -11.33 -3.82
N ALA A 120 26.58 -12.37 -4.43
CA ALA A 120 27.13 -13.52 -3.71
C ALA A 120 28.34 -13.15 -2.83
N ALA A 121 29.10 -12.13 -3.21
CA ALA A 121 30.24 -11.63 -2.43
C ALA A 121 29.84 -10.85 -1.16
N ASP A 122 28.67 -10.20 -1.15
CA ASP A 122 28.10 -9.52 0.03
C ASP A 122 26.56 -9.62 0.04
N PRO A 123 26.01 -10.78 0.46
CA PRO A 123 24.57 -11.00 0.49
C PRO A 123 23.85 -10.04 1.45
N HIS A 124 24.48 -9.68 2.58
CA HIS A 124 23.87 -8.85 3.60
C HIS A 124 23.62 -7.42 3.12
N ARG A 125 24.54 -6.85 2.35
CA ARG A 125 24.33 -5.53 1.75
C ARG A 125 23.14 -5.56 0.80
N TRP A 126 23.04 -6.58 -0.03
CA TRP A 126 21.94 -6.71 -0.98
C TRP A 126 20.58 -6.82 -0.28
N HIS A 127 20.46 -7.67 0.74
CA HIS A 127 19.21 -7.83 1.49
C HIS A 127 18.80 -6.55 2.22
N ARG A 128 19.77 -5.81 2.80
CA ARG A 128 19.50 -4.51 3.44
C ARG A 128 18.98 -3.46 2.46
N GLU A 129 19.64 -3.31 1.30
CA GLU A 129 19.20 -2.38 0.25
C GLU A 129 17.79 -2.73 -0.24
N ARG A 130 17.52 -4.03 -0.47
CA ARG A 130 16.19 -4.51 -0.88
C ARG A 130 15.13 -4.26 0.20
N LEU A 131 15.45 -4.47 1.47
CA LEU A 131 14.52 -4.25 2.58
C LEU A 131 14.13 -2.78 2.70
N LEU A 132 15.09 -1.86 2.51
CA LEU A 132 14.80 -0.42 2.46
C LEU A 132 13.86 -0.07 1.30
N VAL A 133 14.09 -0.63 0.11
CA VAL A 133 13.21 -0.42 -1.05
C VAL A 133 11.80 -0.95 -0.78
N VAL A 134 11.68 -2.18 -0.27
CA VAL A 134 10.39 -2.80 0.07
C VAL A 134 9.66 -1.99 1.15
N ALA A 135 10.36 -1.56 2.20
CA ALA A 135 9.78 -0.76 3.28
C ALA A 135 9.29 0.61 2.78
N GLN A 136 10.09 1.30 1.96
CA GLN A 136 9.69 2.59 1.38
C GLN A 136 8.49 2.46 0.44
N LEU A 137 8.48 1.43 -0.41
CA LEU A 137 7.38 1.16 -1.33
C LEU A 137 6.11 0.79 -0.56
N GLY A 138 6.23 -0.07 0.46
CA GLY A 138 5.15 -0.46 1.35
C GLY A 138 4.55 0.74 2.08
N ALA A 139 5.38 1.60 2.67
CA ALA A 139 4.91 2.82 3.34
C ALA A 139 4.13 3.74 2.39
N LYS A 140 4.58 3.90 1.14
CA LYS A 140 3.90 4.70 0.13
C LYS A 140 2.55 4.09 -0.27
N LYS A 141 2.51 2.78 -0.54
CA LYS A 141 1.27 2.07 -0.89
C LYS A 141 0.26 2.11 0.26
N PHE A 142 0.71 1.95 1.49
CA PHE A 142 -0.15 2.00 2.66
C PHE A 142 -0.75 3.40 2.88
N LYS A 143 0.04 4.47 2.69
CA LYS A 143 -0.48 5.85 2.74
C LYS A 143 -1.57 6.11 1.69
N MET A 144 -1.36 5.64 0.46
CA MET A 144 -2.36 5.76 -0.61
C MET A 144 -3.62 4.96 -0.32
N LEU A 145 -3.48 3.73 0.19
CA LEU A 145 -4.63 2.91 0.59
C LEU A 145 -5.43 3.61 1.70
N ARG A 146 -4.75 4.13 2.72
CA ARG A 146 -5.39 4.86 3.82
C ARG A 146 -6.15 6.08 3.31
N ALA A 147 -5.55 6.87 2.43
CA ALA A 147 -6.22 8.02 1.82
C ALA A 147 -7.46 7.61 1.01
N ALA A 148 -7.37 6.55 0.20
CA ALA A 148 -8.51 6.04 -0.55
C ALA A 148 -9.62 5.52 0.37
N THR A 149 -9.29 4.81 1.44
CA THR A 149 -10.29 4.36 2.43
C THR A 149 -10.98 5.55 3.09
N THR A 150 -10.25 6.60 3.46
CA THR A 150 -10.86 7.81 4.02
C THR A 150 -11.82 8.46 3.02
N LEU A 151 -11.45 8.57 1.74
CA LEU A 151 -12.33 9.11 0.69
C LEU A 151 -13.59 8.27 0.50
N ILE A 152 -13.48 6.93 0.52
CA ILE A 152 -14.63 6.02 0.43
C ILE A 152 -15.58 6.23 1.61
N VAL A 153 -15.05 6.33 2.84
CA VAL A 153 -15.85 6.59 4.04
C VAL A 153 -16.55 7.95 3.96
N SER A 154 -15.84 9.00 3.53
CA SER A 154 -16.44 10.32 3.31
C SER A 154 -17.53 10.30 2.23
N ALA A 155 -17.30 9.60 1.12
CA ALA A 155 -18.29 9.41 0.06
C ALA A 155 -19.55 8.70 0.59
N LEU A 156 -19.37 7.67 1.43
CA LEU A 156 -20.48 6.94 2.04
C LEU A 156 -21.32 7.84 2.97
N PHE A 157 -20.68 8.64 3.82
CA PHE A 157 -21.40 9.59 4.68
C PHE A 157 -22.20 10.62 3.86
N LEU A 158 -21.62 11.14 2.77
CA LEU A 158 -22.34 12.04 1.87
C LEU A 158 -23.51 11.34 1.17
N ALA A 159 -23.33 10.10 0.72
CA ALA A 159 -24.41 9.33 0.11
C ALA A 159 -25.59 9.11 1.07
N ILE A 160 -25.30 8.80 2.34
CA ILE A 160 -26.31 8.66 3.40
C ILE A 160 -27.02 10.00 3.64
N ALA A 161 -26.27 11.10 3.77
CA ALA A 161 -26.86 12.42 3.94
C ALA A 161 -27.75 12.82 2.76
N ALA A 162 -27.35 12.51 1.53
CA ALA A 162 -28.17 12.73 0.34
C ALA A 162 -29.46 11.93 0.37
N ALA A 163 -29.40 10.66 0.78
CA ALA A 163 -30.56 9.79 0.91
C ALA A 163 -31.56 10.30 1.94
N ILE A 164 -31.07 10.75 3.12
CA ILE A 164 -31.90 11.37 4.15
C ILE A 164 -32.56 12.65 3.62
N ALA A 165 -31.77 13.54 2.99
CA ALA A 165 -32.30 14.78 2.43
C ALA A 165 -33.39 14.53 1.38
N ALA A 166 -33.19 13.53 0.51
CA ALA A 166 -34.20 13.10 -0.46
C ALA A 166 -35.47 12.60 0.23
N ALA A 167 -35.35 11.76 1.26
CA ALA A 167 -36.49 11.21 2.00
C ALA A 167 -37.29 12.28 2.77
N THR A 168 -36.61 13.28 3.34
CA THR A 168 -37.27 14.38 4.09
C THR A 168 -37.92 15.43 3.19
N SER A 169 -37.71 15.37 1.88
CA SER A 169 -38.28 16.30 0.90
C SER A 169 -39.49 15.73 0.15
N ILE A 170 -39.93 14.53 0.53
CA ILE A 170 -41.16 13.85 0.06
C ILE A 170 -42.28 14.22 1.03
#